data_AF-A0A2H0SBJ8-F1
#
_entry.id   AF-A0A2H0SBJ8-F1
#
_cell.length_a   1.000
_cell.length_b   1.000
_cell.length_c   1.000
_cell.angle_alpha   90.00
_cell.angle_beta   90.00
_cell.angle_gamma   90.00
#
_symmetry.space_group_name_H-M   'P 1'
#
loop_
_entity.id
_entity.type
_entity.pdbx_description
1 polymer ?
#
loop_
_entity_poly.entity_id
_entity_poly.type
_entity_poly.pdbx_seq_one_letter_code
_entity_poly.pdbx_strand_id
1 'polypeptide(L)'
;MDTSLFLAKVFGIMYLASGVAILVRAKEFRKVMRDFMEHAYLTYFTGFMLTILGLLAVLSHNVWEGAGYVVVVTVISWAVLLKGPAYLVLPGKTMTSLTAWFDGKGWYMFAGIVSLVIGVYLASNGFGWM
;
A
#
# COMPACT_ATOMS: atom_id res chain seq x y z
N MET A 1 -14.39 -0.10 -16.45
CA MET A 1 -13.17 0.56 -16.97
C MET A 1 -12.91 1.88 -16.28
N ASP A 2 -13.93 2.75 -16.14
CA ASP A 2 -13.76 4.08 -15.52
C ASP A 2 -13.20 4.03 -14.09
N THR A 3 -13.74 3.15 -13.24
CA THR A 3 -13.23 2.95 -11.86
C THR A 3 -11.82 2.39 -11.84
N SER A 4 -11.50 1.48 -12.77
CA SER A 4 -10.17 0.86 -12.88
C SER A 4 -9.11 1.88 -13.25
N LEU A 5 -9.41 2.77 -14.21
CA LEU A 5 -8.55 3.89 -14.59
C LEU A 5 -8.41 4.91 -13.47
N PHE A 6 -9.52 5.24 -12.79
CA PHE A 6 -9.49 6.14 -11.64
C PHE A 6 -8.58 5.60 -10.53
N LEU A 7 -8.76 4.34 -10.14
CA LEU A 7 -7.93 3.71 -9.12
C LEU A 7 -6.47 3.55 -9.57
N ALA A 8 -6.21 3.28 -10.85
CA ALA A 8 -4.85 3.26 -11.38
C ALA A 8 -4.15 4.62 -11.23
N LYS A 9 -4.86 5.75 -11.48
CA LYS A 9 -4.33 7.11 -11.23
C LYS A 9 -4.05 7.34 -9.74
N VAL A 10 -5.01 7.01 -8.88
CA VAL A 10 -4.90 7.20 -7.43
C VAL A 10 -3.74 6.39 -6.86
N PHE A 11 -3.71 5.08 -7.13
CA PHE A 11 -2.64 4.20 -6.67
C PHE A 11 -1.30 4.58 -7.31
N GLY A 12 -1.26 4.88 -8.61
CA GLY A 12 -0.06 5.33 -9.30
C GLY A 12 0.61 6.51 -8.60
N ILE A 13 -0.14 7.59 -8.34
CA ILE A 13 0.37 8.78 -7.63
C ILE A 13 0.83 8.43 -6.21
N MET A 14 0.02 7.68 -5.46
CA MET A 14 0.33 7.33 -4.06
C MET A 14 1.60 6.48 -3.95
N TYR A 15 1.79 5.51 -4.84
CA TYR A 15 2.97 4.65 -4.87
C TYR A 15 4.22 5.41 -5.34
N LEU A 16 4.08 6.34 -6.30
CA LEU A 16 5.18 7.23 -6.68
C LEU A 16 5.62 8.12 -5.52
N ALA A 17 4.68 8.83 -4.88
CA ALA A 17 4.98 9.70 -3.75
C ALA A 17 5.62 8.92 -2.58
N SER A 18 5.07 7.75 -2.27
CA SER A 18 5.58 6.87 -1.22
C SER A 18 6.96 6.31 -1.55
N GLY A 19 7.18 5.87 -2.79
CA GLY A 19 8.49 5.39 -3.26
C GLY A 19 9.58 6.46 -3.15
N VAL A 20 9.30 7.69 -3.59
CA VAL A 20 10.22 8.82 -3.42
C VAL A 20 10.50 9.10 -1.95
N ALA A 21 9.46 9.20 -1.12
CA ALA A 21 9.61 9.48 0.31
C ALA A 21 10.46 8.43 1.03
N ILE A 22 10.22 7.14 0.75
CA ILE A 22 10.99 6.03 1.33
C ILE A 22 12.45 6.07 0.87
N LEU A 23 12.72 6.32 -0.41
CA LEU A 23 14.10 6.34 -0.91
C LEU A 23 14.91 7.53 -0.41
N VAL A 24 14.30 8.71 -0.30
CA VAL A 24 14.97 9.92 0.20
C VAL A 24 15.20 9.82 1.72
N ARG A 25 14.26 9.22 2.46
CA ARG A 25 14.23 9.22 3.93
C ARG A 25 14.07 7.83 4.53
N ALA A 26 14.81 6.85 4.02
CA ALA A 26 14.64 5.45 4.42
C ALA A 26 14.86 5.21 5.93
N LYS A 27 15.81 5.93 6.54
CA LYS A 27 16.12 5.80 7.97
C LYS A 27 14.98 6.37 8.83
N GLU A 28 14.47 7.53 8.45
CA GLU A 28 13.36 8.19 9.12
C GLU A 28 12.08 7.37 8.96
N PHE A 29 11.82 6.84 7.76
CA PHE A 29 10.64 6.00 7.50
C PHE A 29 10.65 4.73 8.36
N ARG A 30 11.83 4.09 8.53
CA ARG A 30 11.99 2.97 9.46
C ARG A 30 11.62 3.35 10.90
N LYS A 31 12.10 4.51 11.37
CA LYS A 31 11.74 5.01 12.71
C LYS A 31 10.24 5.24 12.83
N VAL A 32 9.64 5.92 11.86
CA VAL A 32 8.18 6.18 11.83
C VAL A 32 7.37 4.88 11.88
N MET A 33 7.81 3.83 11.18
CA MET A 33 7.13 2.53 11.23
C MET A 33 7.27 1.84 12.59
N ARG A 34 8.42 1.93 13.26
CA ARG A 34 8.58 1.38 14.63
C ARG A 34 7.70 2.14 15.62
N ASP A 35 7.74 3.47 15.58
CA ASP A 35 6.92 4.33 16.44
C ASP A 35 5.42 4.06 16.19
N PHE A 36 5.00 3.93 14.93
CA PHE A 36 3.63 3.58 14.55
C PHE A 36 3.13 2.30 15.24
N MET A 37 3.93 1.23 15.21
CA MET A 37 3.54 -0.06 15.79
C MET A 37 3.43 -0.03 17.32
N GLU A 38 4.14 0.88 17.99
CA GLU A 38 4.09 1.05 19.44
C GLU A 38 2.83 1.83 19.89
N HIS A 39 2.25 2.64 19.01
CA HIS A 39 1.10 3.50 19.34
C HIS A 39 -0.22 2.83 18.96
N ALA A 40 -0.83 2.11 19.91
CA ALA A 40 -2.05 1.35 19.69
C ALA A 40 -3.20 2.16 19.05
N TYR A 41 -3.40 3.41 19.45
CA TYR A 41 -4.48 4.25 18.89
C TYR A 41 -4.27 4.55 17.40
N LEU A 42 -3.03 4.80 16.96
CA LEU A 42 -2.70 5.04 15.55
C LEU A 42 -2.88 3.77 14.73
N THR A 43 -2.44 2.63 15.27
CA THR A 43 -2.59 1.33 14.62
C THR A 43 -4.06 0.95 14.45
N TYR A 44 -4.87 1.12 15.49
CA TYR A 44 -6.33 0.89 15.42
C TYR A 44 -7.02 1.82 14.42
N PHE A 45 -6.75 3.12 14.50
CA PHE A 45 -7.33 4.10 13.59
C PHE A 45 -6.95 3.81 12.13
N THR A 46 -5.69 3.49 11.88
CA THR A 46 -5.18 3.14 10.55
C THR A 46 -5.79 1.84 10.06
N GLY A 47 -5.92 0.82 10.91
CA GLY A 47 -6.61 -0.42 10.58
C GLY A 47 -8.06 -0.21 10.18
N PHE A 48 -8.78 0.66 10.90
CA PHE A 48 -10.15 1.03 10.58
C PHE A 48 -10.25 1.77 9.23
N MET A 49 -9.40 2.77 9.01
CA MET A 49 -9.34 3.50 7.73
C MET A 49 -8.97 2.59 6.56
N LEU A 50 -7.97 1.73 6.70
CA LEU A 50 -7.57 0.77 5.66
C LEU A 50 -8.67 -0.24 5.36
N THR A 51 -9.45 -0.66 6.37
CA THR A 51 -10.60 -1.55 6.16
C THR A 51 -11.67 -0.87 5.31
N ILE A 52 -12.03 0.37 5.64
CA ILE A 52 -13.02 1.15 4.87
C ILE A 52 -12.52 1.37 3.44
N LEU A 53 -11.30 1.87 3.27
CA LEU A 53 -10.74 2.17 1.96
C LEU A 53 -10.57 0.90 1.11
N GLY A 54 -10.14 -0.20 1.73
CA GLY A 54 -10.02 -1.50 1.07
C GLY A 54 -11.38 -2.05 0.64
N LEU A 55 -12.42 -1.94 1.47
CA LEU A 55 -13.77 -2.34 1.11
C LEU A 55 -14.30 -1.50 -0.06
N LEU A 56 -14.15 -0.18 0.02
CA LEU A 56 -14.55 0.71 -1.08
C LEU A 56 -13.82 0.35 -2.38
N ALA A 57 -12.51 0.10 -2.32
CA ALA A 57 -11.71 -0.24 -3.48
C ALA A 57 -12.09 -1.60 -4.08
N VAL A 58 -12.26 -2.64 -3.26
CA VAL A 58 -12.65 -3.98 -3.73
C VAL A 58 -14.09 -3.98 -4.25
N LEU A 59 -15.03 -3.40 -3.52
CA LEU A 59 -16.44 -3.42 -3.93
C LEU A 59 -16.71 -2.55 -5.16
N SER A 60 -15.94 -1.48 -5.37
CA SER A 60 -16.02 -0.65 -6.59
C SER A 60 -15.22 -1.22 -7.77
N HIS A 61 -14.20 -2.04 -7.49
CA HIS A 61 -13.30 -2.60 -8.49
C HIS A 61 -12.77 -3.98 -8.06
N ASN A 62 -13.46 -5.03 -8.52
CA ASN A 62 -13.02 -6.43 -8.36
C ASN A 62 -13.05 -7.15 -9.71
N VAL A 63 -12.08 -6.81 -10.57
CA VAL A 63 -12.00 -7.33 -11.94
C VAL A 63 -10.65 -8.01 -12.13
N TRP A 64 -10.68 -9.32 -12.36
CA TRP A 64 -9.48 -10.14 -12.56
C TRP A 64 -9.12 -10.35 -14.03
N GLU A 65 -9.96 -9.87 -14.94
CA GLU A 65 -9.82 -10.04 -16.38
C GLU A 65 -9.50 -8.71 -17.06
N GLY A 66 -8.81 -8.76 -18.21
CA GLY A 66 -8.46 -7.59 -19.01
C GLY A 66 -6.99 -7.21 -18.93
N ALA A 67 -6.70 -5.91 -19.10
CA ALA A 67 -5.34 -5.40 -19.16
C ALA A 67 -4.59 -5.61 -17.83
N GLY A 68 -3.27 -5.82 -17.89
CA GLY A 68 -2.46 -6.14 -16.71
C GLY A 68 -2.59 -5.14 -15.55
N TYR A 69 -2.73 -3.85 -15.83
CA TYR A 69 -2.90 -2.82 -14.80
C TYR A 69 -4.20 -3.00 -13.99
N VAL A 70 -5.27 -3.54 -14.60
CA VAL A 70 -6.56 -3.81 -13.96
C VAL A 70 -6.38 -4.84 -12.85
N VAL A 71 -5.63 -5.91 -13.16
CA VAL A 71 -5.29 -6.98 -12.20
C VAL A 71 -4.41 -6.43 -11.08
N VAL A 72 -3.40 -5.61 -11.40
CA VAL A 72 -2.55 -4.98 -10.38
C VAL A 72 -3.37 -4.10 -9.43
N VAL A 73 -4.31 -3.31 -9.94
CA VAL A 73 -5.23 -2.52 -9.11
C VAL A 73 -6.05 -3.43 -8.20
N THR A 74 -6.60 -4.53 -8.70
CA THR A 74 -7.37 -5.48 -7.89
C THR A 74 -6.53 -6.13 -6.80
N VAL A 75 -5.30 -6.55 -7.11
CA VAL A 75 -4.35 -7.10 -6.12
C VAL A 75 -4.05 -6.06 -5.03
N ILE A 76 -3.83 -4.80 -5.40
CA ILE A 76 -3.59 -3.71 -4.43
C ILE A 76 -4.82 -3.47 -3.56
N SER A 77 -6.03 -3.42 -4.14
CA SER A 77 -7.28 -3.24 -3.40
C SER A 77 -7.47 -4.34 -2.34
N TRP A 78 -7.23 -5.60 -2.71
CA TRP A 78 -7.28 -6.72 -1.77
C TRP A 78 -6.18 -6.65 -0.71
N ALA A 79 -4.96 -6.27 -1.08
CA ALA A 79 -3.88 -6.11 -0.11
C ALA A 79 -4.17 -5.00 0.92
N VAL A 80 -4.77 -3.89 0.50
CA VAL A 80 -5.24 -2.82 1.40
C VAL A 80 -6.34 -3.33 2.33
N LEU A 81 -7.33 -4.05 1.77
CA LEU A 81 -8.42 -4.63 2.54
C LEU A 81 -7.91 -5.62 3.59
N LEU A 82 -6.97 -6.51 3.27
CA LEU A 82 -6.46 -7.50 4.22
C LEU A 82 -5.62 -6.87 5.34
N LYS A 83 -4.87 -5.79 5.05
CA LYS A 83 -4.08 -5.07 6.05
C LYS A 83 -4.95 -4.42 7.13
N GLY A 84 -6.13 -3.91 6.76
CA GLY A 84 -7.03 -3.21 7.69
C GLY A 84 -7.43 -4.07 8.91
N PRO A 85 -8.12 -5.20 8.72
CA PRO A 85 -8.47 -6.14 9.78
C PRO A 85 -7.24 -6.71 10.48
N ALA A 86 -6.12 -6.92 9.77
CA ALA A 86 -4.89 -7.37 10.41
C ALA A 86 -4.42 -6.37 11.49
N TYR A 87 -4.48 -5.07 11.25
CA TYR A 87 -4.17 -4.05 12.26
C TYR A 87 -5.21 -3.95 13.39
N LEU A 88 -6.47 -4.31 13.14
CA LEU A 88 -7.54 -4.27 14.15
C LEU A 88 -7.56 -5.48 15.08
N VAL A 89 -7.21 -6.65 14.55
CA VAL A 89 -7.36 -7.94 15.24
C VAL A 89 -6.05 -8.42 15.85
N LEU A 90 -4.91 -8.18 15.20
CA LEU A 90 -3.64 -8.72 15.67
C LEU A 90 -3.07 -7.89 16.84
N PRO A 91 -2.62 -8.53 17.92
CA PRO A 91 -1.91 -7.84 19.00
C PRO A 91 -0.64 -7.17 18.47
N GLY A 92 -0.26 -6.02 19.05
CA GLY A 92 0.95 -5.28 18.66
C GLY A 92 2.20 -6.16 18.62
N LYS A 93 2.38 -7.08 19.58
CA LYS A 93 3.51 -8.03 19.61
C LYS A 93 3.54 -8.95 18.37
N THR A 94 2.38 -9.45 17.94
CA THR A 94 2.27 -10.30 16.75
C THR A 94 2.60 -9.50 15.49
N MET A 95 2.12 -8.25 15.43
CA MET A 95 2.39 -7.34 14.32
C MET A 95 3.88 -6.98 14.22
N THR A 96 4.56 -6.72 15.35
CA THR A 96 6.02 -6.50 15.39
C THR A 96 6.79 -7.73 14.92
N SER A 97 6.34 -8.94 15.30
CA SER A 97 6.99 -10.19 14.85
C SER A 97 6.83 -10.41 13.34
N LEU A 98 5.63 -10.20 12.80
CA LEU A 98 5.37 -10.30 11.36
C LEU A 98 6.17 -9.28 10.53
N THR A 99 6.41 -8.10 11.11
CA THR A 99 7.16 -7.03 10.44
C THR A 99 8.66 -7.04 10.73
N ALA A 100 9.14 -7.91 11.62
CA ALA A 100 10.57 -8.03 11.93
C ALA A 100 11.42 -8.40 10.71
N TRP A 101 10.85 -9.22 9.81
CA TRP A 101 11.49 -9.59 8.52
C TRP A 101 11.69 -8.37 7.59
N PHE A 102 10.90 -7.31 7.81
CA PHE A 102 10.88 -6.09 7.00
C PHE A 102 11.65 -4.93 7.63
N ASP A 103 12.31 -5.14 8.79
CA ASP A 103 13.00 -4.06 9.50
C ASP A 103 14.44 -3.83 9.01
N GLY A 104 14.93 -4.63 8.05
CA GLY A 104 16.25 -4.45 7.45
C GLY A 104 16.37 -3.16 6.62
N LYS A 105 17.51 -2.45 6.70
CA LYS A 105 17.75 -1.25 5.87
C LYS A 105 17.60 -1.52 4.37
N GLY A 106 18.00 -2.71 3.92
CA GLY A 106 17.83 -3.13 2.52
C GLY A 106 16.37 -3.32 2.10
N TRP A 107 15.50 -3.71 3.04
CA TRP A 107 14.08 -3.89 2.77
C TRP A 107 13.39 -2.58 2.41
N TYR A 108 13.63 -1.50 3.16
CA TYR A 108 13.04 -0.19 2.86
C TYR A 108 13.46 0.34 1.49
N MET A 109 14.74 0.16 1.11
CA MET A 109 15.21 0.55 -0.21
C MET A 109 14.54 -0.28 -1.32
N PHE A 110 14.44 -1.60 -1.13
CA PHE A 110 13.72 -2.50 -2.03
C PHE A 110 12.24 -2.10 -2.16
N ALA A 111 11.55 -1.88 -1.05
CA ALA A 111 10.15 -1.45 -1.02
C ALA A 111 9.95 -0.10 -1.71
N GLY A 112 10.87 0.84 -1.56
CA GLY A 112 10.85 2.13 -2.25
C GLY A 112 10.97 1.98 -3.76
N ILE A 113 11.92 1.17 -4.25
CA ILE A 113 12.10 0.88 -5.69
C ILE A 113 10.87 0.18 -6.26
N VAL A 114 10.39 -0.88 -5.60
CA VAL A 114 9.17 -1.61 -6.02
C VAL A 114 7.97 -0.67 -6.08
N SER A 115 7.83 0.22 -5.09
CA SER A 115 6.76 1.20 -5.07
C SER A 115 6.85 2.17 -6.25
N LEU A 116 8.04 2.64 -6.62
CA LEU A 116 8.22 3.47 -7.81
C LEU A 116 7.86 2.72 -9.08
N VAL A 117 8.30 1.48 -9.25
CA VAL A 117 8.02 0.68 -10.46
C VAL A 117 6.52 0.45 -10.62
N ILE A 118 5.83 0.05 -9.56
CA ILE A 118 4.36 -0.12 -9.56
C ILE A 118 3.68 1.23 -9.82
N GLY A 119 4.16 2.29 -9.18
CA GLY A 119 3.63 3.65 -9.35
C GLY A 119 3.73 4.15 -10.78
N VAL A 120 4.90 4.02 -11.42
CA VAL A 120 5.12 4.39 -12.83
C VAL A 120 4.22 3.55 -13.74
N TYR A 121 4.16 2.23 -13.52
CA TYR A 121 3.33 1.33 -14.34
C TYR A 121 1.86 1.73 -14.28
N LEU A 122 1.31 1.93 -13.08
CA LEU A 122 -0.10 2.31 -12.90
C LEU A 122 -0.39 3.73 -13.38
N ALA A 123 0.49 4.70 -13.11
CA ALA A 123 0.31 6.07 -13.56
C ALA A 123 0.35 6.17 -15.09
N SER A 124 1.27 5.45 -15.75
CA SER A 124 1.38 5.48 -17.21
C SER A 124 0.11 4.96 -17.87
N ASN A 125 -0.43 3.84 -17.38
CA ASN A 125 -1.70 3.28 -17.88
C ASN A 125 -2.92 4.13 -17.47
N GLY A 126 -2.91 4.69 -16.26
CA GLY A 126 -4.02 5.49 -15.74
C GLY A 126 -4.17 6.83 -16.45
N PHE A 127 -3.06 7.53 -16.72
CA PHE A 127 -3.05 8.83 -17.42
C PHE A 127 -3.01 8.71 -18.95
N GLY A 128 -2.85 7.50 -19.48
CA GLY A 128 -2.76 7.26 -20.93
C GLY A 128 -1.45 7.79 -21.53
N TRP A 129 -0.35 7.75 -20.76
CA TRP A 129 0.98 8.11 -21.26
C TRP A 129 1.62 6.99 -22.10
N MET A 130 1.01 5.80 -22.12
CA MET A 130 1.37 4.64 -22.93
C MET A 130 0.12 4.02 -23.54
#